data_AF-A0A2V6LWA2-F1
#
_entry.id   AF-A0A2V6LWA2-F1
#
_cell.length_a   1.000
_cell.length_b   1.000
_cell.length_c   1.000
_cell.angle_alpha   90.00
_cell.angle_beta   90.00
_cell.angle_gamma   90.00
#
_symmetry.space_group_name_H-M   'P 1'
#
loop_
_entity.id
_entity.type
_entity.pdbx_description
1 polymer ?
#
loop_
_entity_poly.entity_id
_entity_poly.type
_entity_poly.pdbx_seq_one_letter_code
_entity_poly.pdbx_strand_id
1 'polypeptide(L)'
;MATEGETSALRSRYGLLLTALAPVVPQILGSAFNIWYNATVIEPMFTPALRQRFFETVVVYNAIVYPTGVYLWLKRIFSFRDLSHRLQMEAGDQRPPLQELTQARRRLIHLPWFAAAICGVAWFLCIPVFIGALLQVQNPLDPRLLWHLPISFCVSGFIAVTHSFFLVELASQWGLFPVFFRDVRADRTPNILTLSLRGRGIMWAVSASVCPIASLLLLMLAPRSPAMNAAWLAVFVGVIGIAFGIFTALMMSRLVAKPIDLLRAAADAVSHGNLAIDLSHAGARRADEFGRLLCEFDQMVRELKDKEKLRQTFGLHVGRRAAERILARDPGLSGVEEEITVMFVDMRSWTARASASPPAEVVEIMNEFFRVSVRAVEEEHRGMVNKYLGDGFMAIFGAGDSDSNHAREAVSAGR
;
A
#
# COMPACT_ATOMS: atom_id res chain seq x y z
N MET A 1 -2.77 -20.27 8.92
CA MET A 1 -2.62 -19.38 7.76
C MET A 1 -3.40 -20.00 6.62
N ALA A 2 -4.47 -19.36 6.16
CA ALA A 2 -5.24 -19.87 5.01
C ALA A 2 -4.37 -19.81 3.75
N THR A 3 -4.48 -20.81 2.88
CA THR A 3 -3.77 -20.82 1.59
C THR A 3 -4.28 -19.66 0.72
N GLU A 4 -3.45 -19.15 -0.20
CA GLU A 4 -3.82 -17.98 -1.02
C GLU A 4 -5.14 -18.22 -1.80
N GLY A 5 -5.39 -19.48 -2.21
CA GLY A 5 -6.65 -19.93 -2.80
C GLY A 5 -7.86 -19.84 -1.85
N GLU A 6 -7.75 -20.26 -0.59
CA GLU A 6 -8.82 -20.11 0.41
C GLU A 6 -9.13 -18.63 0.68
N THR A 7 -8.09 -17.79 0.77
CA THR A 7 -8.30 -16.34 0.96
C THR A 7 -8.96 -15.68 -0.24
N SER A 8 -8.71 -16.16 -1.46
CA SER A 8 -9.36 -15.69 -2.68
C SER A 8 -10.86 -16.03 -2.69
N ALA A 9 -11.22 -17.27 -2.33
CA ALA A 9 -12.62 -17.70 -2.23
C ALA A 9 -13.39 -16.91 -1.14
N LEU A 10 -12.76 -16.67 0.01
CA LEU A 10 -13.34 -15.85 1.09
C LEU A 10 -13.55 -14.40 0.66
N ARG A 11 -12.59 -13.79 -0.03
CA ARG A 11 -12.70 -12.42 -0.56
C ARG A 11 -13.84 -12.29 -1.55
N SER A 12 -13.95 -13.26 -2.47
CA SER A 12 -15.02 -13.32 -3.47
C SER A 12 -16.41 -13.38 -2.81
N ARG A 13 -16.55 -14.22 -1.77
CA ARG A 13 -17.83 -14.45 -1.09
C ARG A 13 -18.22 -13.35 -0.10
N TYR A 14 -17.26 -12.80 0.64
CA TYR A 14 -17.55 -11.92 1.79
C TYR A 14 -17.05 -10.48 1.64
N GLY A 15 -16.27 -10.15 0.61
CA GLY A 15 -15.66 -8.82 0.46
C GLY A 15 -16.66 -7.67 0.44
N LEU A 16 -17.78 -7.85 -0.27
CA LEU A 16 -18.84 -6.83 -0.35
C LEU A 16 -19.58 -6.67 1.00
N LEU A 17 -19.90 -7.79 1.66
CA LEU A 17 -20.60 -7.78 2.96
C LEU A 17 -19.74 -7.19 4.08
N LEU A 18 -18.45 -7.55 4.14
CA LEU A 18 -17.52 -6.98 5.10
C LEU A 18 -17.32 -5.47 4.88
N THR A 19 -17.27 -5.03 3.62
CA THR A 19 -17.25 -3.59 3.30
C THR A 19 -18.55 -2.91 3.73
N ALA A 20 -19.71 -3.55 3.53
CA ALA A 20 -21.00 -3.01 3.95
C ALA A 20 -21.09 -2.82 5.47
N LEU A 21 -20.55 -3.75 6.25
CA LEU A 21 -20.58 -3.74 7.71
C LEU A 21 -19.48 -2.88 8.34
N ALA A 22 -18.47 -2.46 7.58
CA ALA A 22 -17.32 -1.71 8.10
C ALA A 22 -17.69 -0.46 8.92
N PRO A 23 -18.69 0.38 8.54
CA PRO A 23 -19.04 1.54 9.36
C PRO A 23 -19.75 1.20 10.68
N VAL A 24 -20.32 0.00 10.83
CA VAL A 24 -21.24 -0.33 11.95
C VAL A 24 -20.55 -0.23 13.31
N VAL A 25 -19.37 -0.81 13.46
CA VAL A 25 -18.65 -0.81 14.75
C VAL A 25 -18.27 0.62 15.18
N PRO A 26 -17.65 1.46 14.32
CA PRO A 26 -17.43 2.88 14.63
C PRO A 26 -18.70 3.64 15.04
N GLN A 27 -19.83 3.37 14.38
CA GLN A 27 -21.10 4.04 14.69
C GLN A 27 -21.66 3.62 16.05
N ILE A 28 -21.56 2.34 16.40
CA ILE A 28 -21.95 1.83 17.72
C ILE A 28 -21.08 2.49 18.80
N LEU A 29 -19.77 2.57 18.59
CA LEU A 29 -18.85 3.19 19.55
C LEU A 29 -19.15 4.69 19.76
N GLY A 30 -19.32 5.45 18.66
CA GLY A 30 -19.69 6.86 18.74
C GLY A 30 -21.05 7.07 19.44
N SER A 31 -22.04 6.24 19.11
CA SER A 31 -23.37 6.30 19.72
C SER A 31 -23.35 5.93 21.20
N ALA A 32 -22.60 4.90 21.58
CA ALA A 32 -22.46 4.48 22.98
C ALA A 32 -21.86 5.59 23.84
N PHE A 33 -20.80 6.26 23.35
CA PHE A 33 -20.23 7.42 24.03
C PHE A 33 -21.25 8.57 24.12
N ASN A 34 -21.93 8.91 23.01
CA ASN A 34 -22.89 10.02 22.99
C ASN A 34 -24.06 9.80 23.97
N ILE A 35 -24.70 8.62 23.92
CA ILE A 35 -25.83 8.26 24.78
C ILE A 35 -25.41 8.36 26.24
N TRP A 36 -24.28 7.75 26.57
CA TRP A 36 -23.79 7.74 27.94
C TRP A 36 -23.44 9.14 28.43
N TYR A 37 -22.75 9.95 27.61
CA TYR A 37 -22.36 11.31 28.00
C TYR A 37 -23.59 12.21 28.18
N ASN A 38 -24.57 12.08 27.29
CA ASN A 38 -25.81 12.83 27.38
C ASN A 38 -26.61 12.43 28.63
N ALA A 39 -26.74 11.14 28.93
CA ALA A 39 -27.47 10.66 30.10
C ALA A 39 -26.81 11.03 31.44
N THR A 40 -25.48 11.05 31.49
CA THR A 40 -24.74 11.29 32.73
C THR A 40 -24.46 12.76 33.02
N VAL A 41 -24.21 13.58 31.99
CA VAL A 41 -23.78 14.98 32.14
C VAL A 41 -24.84 15.97 31.69
N ILE A 42 -25.48 15.74 30.55
CA ILE A 42 -26.39 16.73 29.93
C ILE A 42 -27.81 16.62 30.50
N GLU A 43 -28.35 15.42 30.61
CA GLU A 43 -29.72 15.17 31.07
C GLU A 43 -30.00 15.68 32.50
N PRO A 44 -29.05 15.63 33.46
CA PRO A 44 -29.23 16.26 34.77
C PRO A 44 -29.38 17.79 34.72
N MET A 45 -28.97 18.45 33.64
CA MET A 45 -29.14 19.89 33.45
C MET A 45 -30.52 20.25 32.86
N PHE A 46 -31.31 19.25 32.44
CA PHE A 46 -32.61 19.49 31.82
C PHE A 46 -33.74 19.64 32.83
N THR A 47 -34.63 20.60 32.57
CA THR A 47 -35.99 20.60 33.12
C THR A 47 -36.79 19.45 32.51
N PRO A 48 -37.89 18.98 33.14
CA PRO A 48 -38.73 17.92 32.58
C PRO A 48 -39.20 18.19 31.13
N ALA A 49 -39.53 19.44 30.82
CA ALA A 49 -39.93 19.86 29.47
C ALA A 49 -38.78 19.76 28.45
N LEU A 50 -37.56 20.20 28.84
CA LEU A 50 -36.38 20.06 27.98
C LEU A 50 -36.01 18.59 27.75
N ARG A 51 -36.11 17.76 28.78
CA ARG A 51 -35.83 16.31 28.67
C ARG A 51 -36.79 15.65 27.69
N GLN A 52 -38.08 15.94 27.79
CA GLN A 52 -39.07 15.42 26.86
C GLN A 52 -38.76 15.86 25.43
N ARG A 53 -38.50 17.16 25.21
CA ARG A 53 -38.18 17.69 23.88
C ARG A 53 -36.90 17.08 23.30
N PHE A 54 -35.88 16.90 24.14
CA PHE A 54 -34.64 16.25 23.75
C PHE A 54 -34.91 14.82 23.28
N PHE A 55 -35.64 14.03 24.06
CA PHE A 55 -35.96 12.64 23.71
C PHE A 55 -36.79 12.53 22.43
N GLU A 56 -37.83 13.36 22.27
CA GLU A 56 -38.59 13.45 21.02
C GLU A 56 -37.69 13.76 19.82
N THR A 57 -36.75 14.68 20.00
CA THR A 57 -35.78 15.05 18.96
C THR A 57 -34.86 13.87 18.64
N VAL A 58 -34.35 13.12 19.63
CA VAL A 58 -33.55 11.89 19.41
C VAL A 58 -34.34 10.88 18.57
N VAL A 59 -35.59 10.61 18.93
CA VAL A 59 -36.43 9.61 18.23
C VAL A 59 -36.67 10.02 16.79
N VAL A 60 -37.14 11.27 16.57
CA VAL A 60 -37.44 11.77 15.22
C VAL A 60 -36.17 11.86 14.36
N TYR A 61 -35.09 12.39 14.93
CA TYR A 61 -33.83 12.51 14.21
C TYR A 61 -33.30 11.15 13.78
N ASN A 62 -33.28 10.17 14.70
CA ASN A 62 -32.78 8.84 14.38
C ASN A 62 -33.67 8.10 13.39
N ALA A 63 -35.00 8.25 13.49
CA ALA A 63 -35.96 7.64 12.57
C ALA A 63 -35.81 8.14 11.12
N ILE A 64 -35.25 9.35 10.92
CA ILE A 64 -35.02 9.92 9.60
C ILE A 64 -33.58 9.66 9.15
N VAL A 65 -32.60 10.04 9.97
CA VAL A 65 -31.19 10.13 9.57
C VAL A 65 -30.54 8.76 9.43
N TYR A 66 -30.78 7.82 10.35
CA TYR A 66 -30.18 6.49 10.26
C TYR A 66 -30.70 5.70 9.05
N PRO A 67 -32.02 5.56 8.82
CA PRO A 67 -32.52 4.86 7.62
C PRO A 67 -32.04 5.51 6.32
N THR A 68 -32.01 6.84 6.26
CA THR A 68 -31.49 7.56 5.08
C THR A 68 -30.01 7.27 4.86
N GLY A 69 -29.18 7.37 5.90
CA GLY A 69 -27.75 7.08 5.83
C GLY A 69 -27.47 5.64 5.43
N VAL A 70 -28.16 4.68 6.06
CA VAL A 70 -28.06 3.24 5.75
C VAL A 70 -28.50 2.97 4.31
N TYR A 71 -29.61 3.55 3.85
CA TYR A 71 -30.07 3.39 2.48
C TYR A 71 -29.05 3.93 1.47
N LEU A 72 -28.52 5.15 1.67
CA LEU A 72 -27.51 5.73 0.80
C LEU A 72 -26.23 4.89 0.77
N TRP A 73 -25.81 4.38 1.93
CA TRP A 73 -24.64 3.52 2.07
C TRP A 73 -24.84 2.17 1.35
N LEU A 74 -25.92 1.46 1.65
CA LEU A 74 -26.21 0.16 1.03
C LEU A 74 -26.44 0.29 -0.47
N LYS A 75 -27.15 1.35 -0.92
CA LYS A 75 -27.31 1.64 -2.35
C LYS A 75 -25.95 1.80 -3.04
N ARG A 76 -25.00 2.49 -2.40
CA ARG A 76 -23.62 2.62 -2.93
C ARG A 76 -22.90 1.28 -2.95
N ILE A 77 -22.96 0.49 -1.88
CA ILE A 77 -22.25 -0.79 -1.78
C ILE A 77 -22.82 -1.83 -2.77
N PHE A 78 -24.14 -1.98 -2.83
CA PHE A 78 -24.76 -2.95 -3.73
C PHE A 78 -24.65 -2.54 -5.20
N SER A 79 -24.34 -1.27 -5.52
CA SER A 79 -24.01 -0.88 -6.89
C SER A 79 -22.76 -1.56 -7.46
N PHE A 80 -21.92 -2.17 -6.61
CA PHE A 80 -20.76 -2.96 -7.05
C PHE A 80 -21.07 -4.44 -7.27
N ARG A 81 -22.24 -4.94 -6.83
CA ARG A 81 -22.56 -6.38 -6.82
C ARG A 81 -22.52 -6.99 -8.22
N ASP A 82 -23.30 -6.45 -9.15
CA ASP A 82 -23.44 -7.01 -10.50
C ASP A 82 -22.11 -6.94 -11.27
N LEU A 83 -21.39 -5.83 -11.13
CA LEU A 83 -20.09 -5.65 -11.77
C LEU A 83 -19.01 -6.56 -11.16
N SER A 84 -19.00 -6.73 -9.84
CA SER A 84 -18.13 -7.68 -9.14
C SER A 84 -18.37 -9.11 -9.63
N HIS A 85 -19.63 -9.51 -9.76
CA HIS A 85 -20.00 -10.84 -10.23
C HIS A 85 -19.55 -11.08 -11.68
N ARG A 86 -19.79 -10.12 -12.58
CA ARG A 86 -19.31 -10.16 -13.97
C ARG A 86 -17.79 -10.28 -14.06
N LEU A 87 -17.05 -9.55 -13.22
CA LEU A 87 -15.58 -9.60 -13.18
C LEU A 87 -15.03 -10.91 -12.62
N GLN A 88 -15.78 -11.61 -11.77
CA GLN A 88 -15.36 -12.88 -11.16
C GLN A 88 -15.61 -14.09 -12.06
N MET A 89 -16.63 -14.06 -12.93
CA MET A 89 -17.05 -15.22 -13.72
C MET A 89 -16.19 -15.54 -14.96
N GLU A 90 -15.09 -14.81 -15.23
CA GLU A 90 -14.11 -15.12 -16.29
C GLU A 90 -14.69 -15.52 -17.67
N ALA A 91 -15.89 -15.05 -18.03
CA ALA A 91 -16.48 -15.36 -19.32
C ALA A 91 -15.98 -14.36 -20.38
N GLY A 92 -15.34 -14.90 -21.42
CA GLY A 92 -14.87 -14.15 -22.59
C GLY A 92 -15.93 -13.23 -23.22
N ASP A 93 -15.43 -12.30 -24.03
CA ASP A 93 -16.15 -11.33 -24.89
C ASP A 93 -17.16 -10.36 -24.23
N GLN A 94 -17.53 -10.56 -22.96
CA GLN A 94 -18.46 -9.70 -22.21
C GLN A 94 -17.78 -8.86 -21.13
N ARG A 95 -16.52 -8.43 -21.36
CA ARG A 95 -15.88 -7.46 -20.45
C ARG A 95 -16.67 -6.15 -20.46
N PRO A 96 -17.07 -5.61 -19.30
CA PRO A 96 -17.78 -4.33 -19.24
C PRO A 96 -16.97 -3.22 -19.92
N PRO A 97 -17.61 -2.23 -20.55
CA PRO A 97 -16.92 -1.12 -21.19
C PRO A 97 -15.89 -0.46 -20.25
N LEU A 98 -14.73 -0.08 -20.78
CA LEU A 98 -13.63 0.50 -20.00
C LEU A 98 -14.07 1.74 -19.20
N GLN A 99 -15.00 2.53 -19.74
CA GLN A 99 -15.55 3.70 -19.07
C GLN A 99 -16.38 3.32 -17.83
N GLU A 100 -17.22 2.28 -17.92
CA GLU A 100 -18.01 1.75 -16.80
C GLU A 100 -17.08 1.26 -15.67
N LEU A 101 -16.04 0.50 -16.04
CA LEU A 101 -15.03 0.00 -15.10
C LEU A 101 -14.26 1.14 -14.44
N THR A 102 -13.87 2.16 -15.20
CA THR A 102 -13.12 3.31 -14.68
C THR A 102 -13.96 4.12 -13.70
N GLN A 103 -15.25 4.32 -13.98
CA GLN A 103 -16.17 4.97 -13.06
C GLN A 103 -16.39 4.14 -11.80
N ALA A 104 -16.54 2.82 -11.91
CA ALA A 104 -16.66 1.94 -10.74
C ALA A 104 -15.40 1.94 -9.88
N ARG A 105 -14.21 1.86 -10.48
CA ARG A 105 -12.91 1.96 -9.78
C ARG A 105 -12.76 3.29 -9.05
N ARG A 106 -13.11 4.42 -9.68
CA ARG A 106 -13.11 5.74 -9.03
C ARG A 106 -14.06 5.77 -7.84
N ARG A 107 -15.31 5.31 -8.02
CA ARG A 107 -16.29 5.22 -6.92
C ARG A 107 -15.81 4.34 -5.78
N LEU A 108 -15.09 3.27 -6.08
CA LEU A 108 -14.52 2.36 -5.09
C LEU A 108 -13.38 3.02 -4.29
N ILE A 109 -12.48 3.75 -4.96
CA ILE A 109 -11.41 4.52 -4.30
C ILE A 109 -12.00 5.63 -3.40
N HIS A 110 -13.10 6.25 -3.82
CA HIS A 110 -13.80 7.29 -3.04
C HIS A 110 -14.75 6.75 -1.97
N LEU A 111 -14.90 5.43 -1.84
CA LEU A 111 -15.86 4.82 -0.92
C LEU A 111 -15.64 5.21 0.55
N PRO A 112 -14.40 5.29 1.08
CA PRO A 112 -14.13 5.80 2.43
C PRO A 112 -14.60 7.25 2.63
N TRP A 113 -14.37 8.13 1.64
CA TRP A 113 -14.84 9.52 1.68
C TRP A 113 -16.36 9.62 1.66
N PHE A 114 -17.02 8.77 0.87
CA PHE A 114 -18.48 8.71 0.82
C PHE A 114 -19.07 8.27 2.17
N ALA A 115 -18.48 7.26 2.81
CA ALA A 115 -18.86 6.86 4.17
C ALA A 115 -18.65 8.01 5.16
N ALA A 116 -17.47 8.63 5.15
CA ALA A 116 -17.15 9.75 6.02
C ALA A 116 -18.10 10.94 5.83
N ALA A 117 -18.54 11.23 4.60
CA ALA A 117 -19.50 12.29 4.32
C ALA A 117 -20.88 11.99 4.90
N ILE A 118 -21.42 10.77 4.70
CA ILE A 118 -22.71 10.36 5.30
C ILE A 118 -22.63 10.47 6.82
N CYS A 119 -21.58 9.88 7.42
CA CYS A 119 -21.39 9.87 8.86
C CYS A 119 -21.20 11.29 9.40
N GLY A 120 -20.43 12.13 8.72
CA GLY A 120 -20.14 13.50 9.13
C GLY A 120 -21.39 14.36 9.11
N VAL A 121 -22.17 14.32 8.03
CA VAL A 121 -23.45 15.02 7.95
C VAL A 121 -24.38 14.53 9.05
N ALA A 122 -24.53 13.21 9.24
CA ALA A 122 -25.39 12.63 10.26
C ALA A 122 -25.01 13.06 11.69
N TRP A 123 -23.73 13.18 12.02
CA TRP A 123 -23.27 13.55 13.36
C TRP A 123 -23.26 15.06 13.60
N PHE A 124 -22.72 15.84 12.67
CA PHE A 124 -22.55 17.28 12.87
C PHE A 124 -23.87 18.05 12.69
N LEU A 125 -24.84 17.51 11.95
CA LEU A 125 -26.19 18.07 11.87
C LEU A 125 -26.95 17.97 13.20
N CYS A 126 -26.57 17.04 14.10
CA CYS A 126 -27.14 16.99 15.44
C CYS A 126 -26.97 18.33 16.18
N ILE A 127 -25.86 19.04 15.99
CA ILE A 127 -25.56 20.27 16.74
C ILE A 127 -26.64 21.35 16.53
N PRO A 128 -26.89 21.85 15.31
CA PRO A 128 -27.92 22.86 15.08
C PRO A 128 -29.33 22.31 15.34
N VAL A 129 -29.60 21.05 15.03
CA VAL A 129 -30.95 20.46 15.20
C VAL A 129 -31.33 20.38 16.68
N PHE A 130 -30.44 19.84 17.52
CA PHE A 130 -30.74 19.69 18.95
C PHE A 130 -30.74 21.02 19.68
N ILE A 131 -29.80 21.93 19.39
CA ILE A 131 -29.82 23.28 19.98
C ILE A 131 -31.10 24.01 19.58
N GLY A 132 -31.46 23.98 18.29
CA GLY A 132 -32.69 24.60 17.79
C GLY A 132 -33.95 24.01 18.43
N ALA A 133 -34.00 22.69 18.60
CA ALA A 133 -35.13 22.03 19.23
C ALA A 133 -35.30 22.41 20.72
N LEU A 134 -34.19 22.58 21.46
CA LEU A 134 -34.23 23.00 22.86
C LEU A 134 -34.59 24.48 23.01
N LEU A 135 -34.10 25.35 22.12
CA LEU A 135 -34.44 26.78 22.10
C LEU A 135 -35.93 27.05 21.89
N GLN A 136 -36.65 26.13 21.23
CA GLN A 136 -38.11 26.23 21.05
C GLN A 136 -38.89 26.05 22.37
N VAL A 137 -38.28 25.41 23.37
CA VAL A 137 -38.93 25.14 24.67
C VAL A 137 -38.47 26.14 25.72
N GLN A 138 -37.18 26.47 25.75
CA GLN A 138 -36.62 27.39 26.72
C GLN A 138 -35.60 28.32 26.05
N ASN A 139 -35.81 29.63 26.22
CA ASN A 139 -34.88 30.67 25.79
C ASN A 139 -34.84 31.78 26.86
N PRO A 140 -33.69 32.06 27.50
CA PRO A 140 -32.35 31.50 27.22
C PRO A 140 -32.15 30.08 27.78
N LEU A 141 -31.32 29.29 27.07
CA LEU A 141 -30.81 28.02 27.56
C LEU A 141 -29.70 28.24 28.60
N ASP A 142 -29.46 27.23 29.45
CA ASP A 142 -28.27 27.21 30.30
C ASP A 142 -27.01 27.34 29.41
N PRO A 143 -26.13 28.35 29.65
CA PRO A 143 -24.91 28.52 28.88
C PRO A 143 -24.01 27.28 28.84
N ARG A 144 -24.10 26.40 29.85
CA ARG A 144 -23.35 25.13 29.90
C ARG A 144 -23.82 24.18 28.81
N LEU A 145 -25.12 24.09 28.55
CA LEU A 145 -25.69 23.22 27.52
C LEU A 145 -25.17 23.60 26.13
N LEU A 146 -24.94 24.89 25.88
CA LEU A 146 -24.40 25.40 24.61
C LEU A 146 -22.96 24.94 24.35
N TRP A 147 -22.22 24.48 25.36
CA TRP A 147 -20.89 23.89 25.20
C TRP A 147 -20.91 22.36 25.26
N HIS A 148 -21.65 21.77 26.22
CA HIS A 148 -21.66 20.32 26.42
C HIS A 148 -22.26 19.56 25.23
N LEU A 149 -23.36 20.06 24.63
CA LEU A 149 -24.01 19.39 23.49
C LEU A 149 -23.13 19.35 22.24
N PRO A 150 -22.60 20.49 21.74
CA PRO A 150 -21.70 20.45 20.58
C PRO A 150 -20.49 19.56 20.78
N ILE A 151 -19.85 19.61 21.95
CA ILE A 151 -18.63 18.83 22.19
C ILE A 151 -18.98 17.33 22.26
N SER A 152 -20.10 16.94 22.88
CA SER A 152 -20.58 15.55 22.90
C SER A 152 -20.76 15.00 21.48
N PHE A 153 -21.43 15.74 20.60
CA PHE A 153 -21.61 15.35 19.20
C PHE A 153 -20.30 15.38 18.40
N CYS A 154 -19.41 16.34 18.64
CA CYS A 154 -18.11 16.41 18.00
C CYS A 154 -17.24 15.21 18.35
N VAL A 155 -17.09 14.85 19.63
CA VAL A 155 -16.29 13.69 20.06
C VAL A 155 -16.84 12.41 19.43
N SER A 156 -18.15 12.19 19.53
CA SER A 156 -18.82 11.02 18.96
C SER A 156 -18.69 10.95 17.43
N GLY A 157 -18.86 12.10 16.77
CA GLY A 157 -18.72 12.26 15.33
C GLY A 157 -17.29 12.01 14.86
N PHE A 158 -16.28 12.53 15.54
CA PHE A 158 -14.87 12.28 15.18
C PHE A 158 -14.51 10.80 15.31
N ILE A 159 -14.95 10.12 16.38
CA ILE A 159 -14.77 8.68 16.55
C ILE A 159 -15.42 7.94 15.37
N ALA A 160 -16.70 8.19 15.13
CA ALA A 160 -17.48 7.47 14.12
C ALA A 160 -16.99 7.74 12.69
N VAL A 161 -16.72 8.98 12.32
CA VAL A 161 -16.28 9.39 10.97
C VAL A 161 -14.88 8.87 10.67
N THR A 162 -13.91 9.12 11.55
CA THR A 162 -12.51 8.75 11.32
C THR A 162 -12.35 7.23 11.20
N HIS A 163 -12.98 6.48 12.11
CA HIS A 163 -12.86 5.02 12.09
C HIS A 163 -13.70 4.37 10.99
N SER A 164 -14.87 4.92 10.65
CA SER A 164 -15.61 4.46 9.48
C SER A 164 -14.79 4.61 8.20
N PHE A 165 -14.09 5.75 8.03
CA PHE A 165 -13.22 5.98 6.90
C PHE A 165 -12.16 4.88 6.77
N PHE A 166 -11.34 4.69 7.80
CA PHE A 166 -10.23 3.73 7.73
C PHE A 166 -10.70 2.27 7.69
N LEU A 167 -11.79 1.92 8.37
CA LEU A 167 -12.30 0.56 8.36
C LEU A 167 -12.95 0.22 7.01
N VAL A 168 -13.65 1.16 6.37
CA VAL A 168 -14.15 1.00 5.00
C VAL A 168 -13.00 0.88 4.02
N GLU A 169 -11.95 1.68 4.18
CA GLU A 169 -10.74 1.58 3.36
C GLU A 169 -10.10 0.19 3.50
N LEU A 170 -9.87 -0.27 4.73
CA LEU A 170 -9.27 -1.58 4.98
C LEU A 170 -10.13 -2.72 4.41
N ALA A 171 -11.45 -2.68 4.63
CA ALA A 171 -12.38 -3.70 4.15
C ALA A 171 -12.46 -3.72 2.62
N SER A 172 -12.53 -2.54 1.98
CA SER A 172 -12.57 -2.43 0.52
C SER A 172 -11.26 -2.86 -0.12
N GLN A 173 -10.09 -2.49 0.43
CA GLN A 173 -8.78 -2.95 -0.06
C GLN A 173 -8.61 -4.46 0.06
N TRP A 174 -9.15 -5.07 1.12
CA TRP A 174 -9.09 -6.52 1.30
C TRP A 174 -10.09 -7.27 0.41
N GLY A 175 -11.31 -6.77 0.26
CA GLY A 175 -12.43 -7.47 -0.40
C GLY A 175 -12.67 -7.09 -1.85
N LEU A 176 -12.85 -5.80 -2.13
CA LEU A 176 -13.29 -5.31 -3.44
C LEU A 176 -12.11 -4.99 -4.37
N PHE A 177 -11.03 -4.40 -3.87
CA PHE A 177 -9.88 -4.03 -4.72
C PHE A 177 -9.28 -5.23 -5.48
N PRO A 178 -9.13 -6.43 -4.90
CA PRO A 178 -8.63 -7.60 -5.62
C PRO A 178 -9.52 -8.03 -6.81
N VAL A 179 -10.79 -7.63 -6.82
CA VAL A 179 -11.71 -7.91 -7.94
C VAL A 179 -11.61 -6.81 -9.00
N PHE A 180 -11.58 -5.54 -8.59
CA PHE A 180 -11.62 -4.41 -9.52
C PHE A 180 -10.26 -4.02 -10.12
N PHE A 181 -9.16 -4.36 -9.44
CA PHE A 181 -7.77 -3.99 -9.80
C PHE A 181 -6.88 -5.23 -9.99
N ARG A 182 -7.36 -6.22 -10.77
CA ARG A 182 -6.56 -7.41 -11.14
C ARG A 182 -5.41 -7.06 -12.08
N ASP A 183 -5.74 -6.35 -13.16
CA ASP A 183 -4.81 -6.09 -14.27
C ASP A 183 -4.35 -4.62 -14.35
N VAL A 184 -4.82 -3.76 -13.44
CA VAL A 184 -4.63 -2.32 -13.51
C VAL A 184 -4.29 -1.78 -12.12
N ARG A 185 -3.31 -0.88 -12.05
CA ARG A 185 -2.92 -0.22 -10.80
C ARG A 185 -3.98 0.78 -10.34
N ALA A 186 -4.38 0.71 -9.07
CA ALA A 186 -5.38 1.62 -8.51
C ALA A 186 -4.91 3.09 -8.50
N ASP A 187 -3.62 3.35 -8.27
CA ASP A 187 -3.02 4.68 -8.21
C ASP A 187 -3.03 5.45 -9.54
N ARG A 188 -3.18 4.74 -10.68
CA ARG A 188 -3.30 5.34 -12.03
C ARG A 188 -4.74 5.64 -12.44
N THR A 189 -5.72 5.43 -11.57
CA THR A 189 -7.12 5.76 -11.86
C THR A 189 -7.28 7.28 -11.99
N PRO A 190 -7.88 7.81 -13.07
CA PRO A 190 -7.97 9.26 -13.29
C PRO A 190 -8.92 9.93 -12.30
N ASN A 191 -8.60 11.17 -11.91
CA ASN A 191 -9.39 12.04 -11.02
C ASN A 191 -9.79 11.36 -9.69
N ILE A 192 -8.80 10.81 -8.98
CA ILE A 192 -8.97 10.22 -7.66
C ILE A 192 -8.54 11.17 -6.55
N LEU A 193 -9.13 10.98 -5.37
CA LEU A 193 -8.82 11.70 -4.15
C LEU A 193 -8.42 10.65 -3.11
N THR A 194 -7.13 10.58 -2.83
CA THR A 194 -6.56 9.63 -1.86
C THR A 194 -6.02 10.40 -0.67
N LEU A 195 -6.18 9.83 0.53
CA LEU A 195 -5.65 10.43 1.74
C LEU A 195 -4.14 10.22 1.77
N SER A 196 -3.39 11.32 1.78
CA SER A 196 -1.93 11.28 1.81
C SER A 196 -1.41 10.70 3.13
N LEU A 197 -0.19 10.16 3.13
CA LEU A 197 0.44 9.66 4.36
C LEU A 197 0.46 10.70 5.48
N ARG A 198 0.77 11.95 5.15
CA ARG A 198 0.72 13.08 6.09
C ARG A 198 -0.71 13.34 6.58
N GLY A 199 -1.68 13.32 5.67
CA GLY A 199 -3.09 13.48 6.00
C GLY A 199 -3.61 12.38 6.93
N ARG A 200 -3.21 11.12 6.71
CA ARG A 200 -3.51 9.99 7.62
C ARG A 200 -2.99 10.25 9.02
N GLY A 201 -1.70 10.64 9.12
CA GLY A 201 -1.06 10.96 10.40
C GLY A 201 -1.78 12.08 11.14
N ILE A 202 -2.14 13.16 10.43
CA ILE A 202 -2.91 14.27 11.01
C ILE A 202 -4.30 13.81 11.46
N MET A 203 -5.05 13.07 10.62
CA MET A 203 -6.39 12.60 10.99
C MET A 203 -6.37 11.72 12.23
N TRP A 204 -5.41 10.80 12.34
CA TRP A 204 -5.24 9.99 13.56
C TRP A 204 -4.80 10.82 14.75
N ALA A 205 -3.83 11.74 14.59
CA ALA A 205 -3.38 12.60 15.68
C ALA A 205 -4.52 13.48 16.21
N VAL A 206 -5.29 14.12 15.32
CA VAL A 206 -6.48 14.90 15.69
C VAL A 206 -7.49 14.01 16.37
N SER A 207 -7.85 12.86 15.81
CA SER A 207 -8.83 11.96 16.43
C SER A 207 -8.36 11.42 17.79
N ALA A 208 -7.08 11.10 17.95
CA ALA A 208 -6.51 10.53 19.17
C ALA A 208 -6.21 11.57 20.25
N SER A 209 -5.97 12.83 19.89
CA SER A 209 -5.74 13.92 20.86
C SER A 209 -7.01 14.65 21.22
N VAL A 210 -7.84 15.03 20.23
CA VAL A 210 -9.03 15.84 20.47
C VAL A 210 -10.08 15.07 21.25
N CYS A 211 -10.32 13.79 20.95
CA CYS A 211 -11.37 13.03 21.64
C CYS A 211 -11.10 12.88 23.15
N PRO A 212 -9.90 12.45 23.61
CA PRO A 212 -9.60 12.35 25.03
C PRO A 212 -9.51 13.71 25.72
N ILE A 213 -8.88 14.71 25.10
CA ILE A 213 -8.75 16.05 25.69
C ILE A 213 -10.11 16.71 25.85
N ALA A 214 -10.94 16.69 24.79
CA ALA A 214 -12.29 17.22 24.85
C ALA A 214 -13.13 16.47 25.89
N SER A 215 -13.02 15.13 25.95
CA SER A 215 -13.72 14.33 26.98
C SER A 215 -13.26 14.67 28.40
N LEU A 216 -11.95 14.84 28.64
CA LEU A 216 -11.40 15.20 29.95
C LEU A 216 -11.78 16.64 30.36
N LEU A 217 -11.69 17.59 29.43
CA LEU A 217 -12.09 18.98 29.67
C LEU A 217 -13.58 19.07 30.00
N LEU A 218 -14.40 18.31 29.29
CA LEU A 218 -15.81 18.15 29.58
C LEU A 218 -16.07 17.58 30.97
N LEU A 219 -15.25 16.64 31.45
CA LEU A 219 -15.36 16.08 32.81
C LEU A 219 -14.96 17.09 33.89
N MET A 220 -13.94 17.93 33.64
CA MET A 220 -13.53 18.95 34.61
C MET A 220 -14.56 20.07 34.75
N LEU A 221 -15.28 20.39 33.67
CA LEU A 221 -16.29 21.44 33.64
C LEU A 221 -17.70 20.93 34.00
N ALA A 222 -17.93 19.61 33.98
CA ALA A 222 -19.22 19.02 34.31
C ALA A 222 -19.60 19.26 35.79
N PRO A 223 -20.86 19.66 36.08
CA PRO A 223 -21.34 19.78 37.45
C PRO A 223 -21.23 18.45 38.19
N ARG A 224 -20.66 18.45 39.40
CA ARG A 224 -20.64 17.27 40.28
C ARG A 224 -22.07 16.99 40.75
N SER A 225 -22.77 16.07 40.10
CA SER A 225 -24.06 15.58 40.59
C SER A 225 -23.83 14.41 41.57
N PRO A 226 -24.62 14.30 42.66
CA PRO A 226 -24.50 13.20 43.62
C PRO A 226 -24.84 11.82 43.01
N ALA A 227 -25.52 11.78 41.86
CA ALA A 227 -25.83 10.57 41.11
C ALA A 227 -24.66 10.06 40.25
N MET A 228 -23.64 10.89 40.02
CA MET A 228 -22.51 10.56 39.15
C MET A 228 -21.36 10.03 39.99
N ASN A 229 -21.24 8.70 40.07
CA ASN A 229 -20.04 8.06 40.60
C ASN A 229 -18.85 8.37 39.69
N ALA A 230 -18.11 9.43 40.01
CA ALA A 230 -16.96 9.91 39.24
C ALA A 230 -15.91 8.79 38.96
N ALA A 231 -15.83 7.78 39.83
CA ALA A 231 -15.01 6.59 39.62
C ALA A 231 -15.49 5.72 38.44
N TRP A 232 -16.78 5.37 38.38
CA TRP A 232 -17.33 4.60 37.26
C TRP A 232 -17.27 5.36 35.94
N LEU A 233 -17.45 6.67 36.02
CA LEU A 233 -17.27 7.62 34.92
C LEU A 233 -15.84 7.55 34.33
N ALA A 234 -14.83 7.63 35.20
CA ALA A 234 -13.44 7.51 34.79
C ALA A 234 -13.09 6.13 34.22
N VAL A 235 -13.62 5.05 34.82
CA VAL A 235 -13.42 3.67 34.33
C VAL A 235 -14.00 3.50 32.92
N PHE A 236 -15.21 3.99 32.66
CA PHE A 236 -15.84 3.87 31.35
C PHE A 236 -15.07 4.62 30.25
N VAL A 237 -14.70 5.88 30.51
CA VAL A 237 -13.88 6.68 29.58
C VAL A 237 -12.51 6.02 29.36
N GLY A 238 -11.91 5.47 30.42
CA GLY A 238 -10.68 4.72 30.34
C GLY A 238 -10.80 3.48 29.44
N VAL A 239 -11.83 2.66 29.62
CA VAL A 239 -12.06 1.45 28.80
C VAL A 239 -12.32 1.80 27.34
N ILE A 240 -13.19 2.78 27.05
CA ILE A 240 -13.43 3.24 25.68
C ILE A 240 -12.15 3.81 25.07
N GLY A 241 -11.39 4.62 25.83
CA GLY A 241 -10.12 5.20 25.38
C GLY A 241 -9.08 4.13 25.06
N ILE A 242 -8.95 3.10 25.89
CA ILE A 242 -8.05 1.95 25.65
C ILE A 242 -8.51 1.17 24.42
N ALA A 243 -9.79 0.81 24.33
CA ALA A 243 -10.33 0.08 23.18
C ALA A 243 -10.12 0.85 21.87
N PHE A 244 -10.35 2.17 21.91
CA PHE A 244 -10.10 3.10 20.83
C PHE A 244 -8.62 3.17 20.44
N GLY A 245 -7.72 3.26 21.43
CA GLY A 245 -6.28 3.28 21.22
C GLY A 245 -5.76 1.98 20.58
N ILE A 246 -6.21 0.82 21.08
CA ILE A 246 -5.89 -0.49 20.51
C ILE A 246 -6.41 -0.58 19.07
N PHE A 247 -7.65 -0.19 18.82
CA PHE A 247 -8.23 -0.24 17.48
C PHE A 247 -7.48 0.67 16.49
N THR A 248 -7.13 1.89 16.90
CA THR A 248 -6.30 2.82 16.11
C THR A 248 -4.91 2.24 15.84
N ALA A 249 -4.27 1.66 16.84
CA ALA A 249 -2.94 1.04 16.69
C ALA A 249 -2.97 -0.15 15.72
N LEU A 250 -4.01 -1.00 15.78
CA LEU A 250 -4.21 -2.11 14.84
C LEU A 250 -4.42 -1.59 13.40
N MET A 251 -5.16 -0.49 13.22
CA MET A 251 -5.33 0.15 11.91
C MET A 251 -4.00 0.70 11.39
N MET A 252 -3.24 1.43 12.21
CA MET A 252 -1.92 1.98 11.87
C MET A 252 -0.93 0.87 11.46
N SER A 253 -0.90 -0.23 12.21
CA SER A 253 -0.09 -1.40 11.88
C SER A 253 -0.43 -1.96 10.49
N ARG A 254 -1.71 -2.10 10.15
CA ARG A 254 -2.12 -2.68 8.86
C ARG A 254 -2.02 -1.71 7.68
N LEU A 255 -2.36 -0.44 7.89
CA LEU A 255 -2.46 0.55 6.81
C LEU A 255 -1.13 1.26 6.53
N VAL A 256 -0.22 1.34 7.50
CA VAL A 256 1.06 2.06 7.37
C VAL A 256 2.25 1.14 7.62
N ALA A 257 2.32 0.42 8.74
CA ALA A 257 3.52 -0.36 9.07
C ALA A 257 3.73 -1.54 8.10
N LYS A 258 2.68 -2.32 7.80
CA LYS A 258 2.80 -3.49 6.92
C LYS A 258 3.33 -3.17 5.50
N PRO A 259 2.87 -2.12 4.79
CA PRO A 259 3.49 -1.73 3.52
C PRO A 259 4.98 -1.36 3.65
N ILE A 260 5.39 -0.72 4.74
CA ILE A 260 6.79 -0.38 5.02
C ILE A 260 7.60 -1.65 5.23
N ASP A 261 7.10 -2.61 6.02
CA ASP A 261 7.77 -3.89 6.25
C ASP A 261 7.93 -4.70 4.96
N LEU A 262 6.93 -4.69 4.08
CA LEU A 262 7.03 -5.32 2.76
C LEU A 262 8.12 -4.69 1.90
N LEU A 263 8.17 -3.36 1.85
CA LEU A 263 9.20 -2.66 1.08
C LEU A 263 10.60 -2.88 1.68
N ARG A 264 10.72 -2.87 3.01
CA ARG A 264 11.98 -3.17 3.72
C ARG A 264 12.46 -4.58 3.42
N ALA A 265 11.58 -5.58 3.56
CA ALA A 265 11.92 -6.98 3.28
C ALA A 265 12.29 -7.18 1.81
N ALA A 266 11.61 -6.48 0.90
CA ALA A 266 11.95 -6.53 -0.52
C ALA A 266 13.32 -5.91 -0.80
N ALA A 267 13.62 -4.74 -0.23
CA ALA A 267 14.93 -4.11 -0.36
C ALA A 267 16.06 -4.97 0.18
N ASP A 268 15.86 -5.60 1.34
CA ASP A 268 16.81 -6.54 1.95
C ASP A 268 17.03 -7.77 1.07
N ALA A 269 15.97 -8.36 0.51
CA ALA A 269 16.09 -9.48 -0.41
C ALA A 269 16.85 -9.10 -1.70
N VAL A 270 16.58 -7.91 -2.28
CA VAL A 270 17.32 -7.39 -3.45
C VAL A 270 18.80 -7.19 -3.12
N SER A 271 19.14 -6.67 -1.94
CA SER A 271 20.56 -6.48 -1.55
C SER A 271 21.32 -7.79 -1.41
N HIS A 272 20.63 -8.89 -1.09
CA HIS A 272 21.20 -10.24 -1.07
C HIS A 272 21.15 -10.95 -2.45
N GLY A 273 20.84 -10.22 -3.53
CA GLY A 273 20.82 -10.74 -4.90
C GLY A 273 19.53 -11.49 -5.28
N ASN A 274 18.53 -11.55 -4.40
CA ASN A 274 17.25 -12.17 -4.71
C ASN A 274 16.35 -11.19 -5.48
N LEU A 275 16.27 -11.37 -6.80
CA LEU A 275 15.40 -10.58 -7.70
C LEU A 275 14.07 -11.28 -8.02
N ALA A 276 13.73 -12.37 -7.31
CA ALA A 276 12.48 -13.12 -7.49
C ALA A 276 11.36 -12.60 -6.58
N ILE A 277 11.27 -11.28 -6.43
CA ILE A 277 10.28 -10.62 -5.58
C ILE A 277 9.15 -10.10 -6.46
N ASP A 278 7.92 -10.20 -5.97
CA ASP A 278 6.74 -9.63 -6.61
C ASP A 278 5.95 -8.80 -5.61
N LEU A 279 5.98 -7.48 -5.78
CA LEU A 279 5.16 -6.53 -5.03
C LEU A 279 4.01 -5.97 -5.87
N SER A 280 3.90 -6.37 -7.14
CA SER A 280 2.93 -5.81 -8.08
C SER A 280 1.49 -6.00 -7.59
N HIS A 281 1.16 -7.17 -7.02
CA HIS A 281 -0.15 -7.44 -6.45
C HIS A 281 -0.45 -6.62 -5.19
N ALA A 282 0.55 -6.39 -4.34
CA ALA A 282 0.39 -5.60 -3.11
C ALA A 282 0.25 -4.10 -3.43
N GLY A 283 1.03 -3.61 -4.41
CA GLY A 283 1.00 -2.23 -4.87
C GLY A 283 -0.26 -1.90 -5.67
N ALA A 284 -0.66 -2.76 -6.62
CA ALA A 284 -1.82 -2.50 -7.48
C ALA A 284 -3.15 -2.40 -6.72
N ARG A 285 -3.25 -3.06 -5.57
CA ARG A 285 -4.42 -3.04 -4.66
C ARG A 285 -4.46 -1.82 -3.73
N ARG A 286 -3.62 -0.82 -3.97
CA ARG A 286 -3.56 0.43 -3.20
C ARG A 286 -3.54 1.62 -4.14
N ALA A 287 -4.39 2.60 -3.85
CA ALA A 287 -4.47 3.83 -4.64
C ALA A 287 -3.57 4.95 -4.09
N ASP A 288 -3.05 4.80 -2.88
CA ASP A 288 -2.27 5.82 -2.17
C ASP A 288 -0.77 5.79 -2.50
N GLU A 289 0.02 6.62 -1.81
CA GLU A 289 1.46 6.74 -2.08
C GLU A 289 2.21 5.42 -1.86
N PHE A 290 1.75 4.56 -0.95
CA PHE A 290 2.32 3.22 -0.77
C PHE A 290 2.09 2.33 -1.99
N GLY A 291 0.88 2.38 -2.57
CA GLY A 291 0.59 1.63 -3.80
C GLY A 291 1.53 2.01 -4.93
N ARG A 292 1.74 3.32 -5.12
CA ARG A 292 2.72 3.84 -6.08
C ARG A 292 4.13 3.35 -5.76
N LEU A 293 4.62 3.57 -4.54
CA LEU A 293 5.98 3.22 -4.14
C LEU A 293 6.30 1.74 -4.32
N LEU A 294 5.37 0.86 -3.93
CA LEU A 294 5.52 -0.60 -4.11
C LEU A 294 5.61 -0.96 -5.60
N CYS A 295 4.78 -0.36 -6.46
CA CYS A 295 4.82 -0.64 -7.90
C CYS A 295 6.08 -0.12 -8.58
N GLU A 296 6.55 1.08 -8.21
CA GLU A 296 7.78 1.66 -8.79
C GLU A 296 9.02 0.87 -8.34
N PHE A 297 9.09 0.45 -7.07
CA PHE A 297 10.16 -0.41 -6.58
C PHE A 297 10.16 -1.76 -7.32
N ASP A 298 8.99 -2.35 -7.49
CA ASP A 298 8.83 -3.60 -8.24
C ASP A 298 9.26 -3.48 -9.71
N GLN A 299 8.95 -2.35 -10.36
CA GLN A 299 9.43 -2.06 -11.71
C GLN A 299 10.96 -2.00 -11.74
N MET A 300 11.59 -1.30 -10.79
CA MET A 300 13.06 -1.25 -10.68
C MET A 300 13.66 -2.65 -10.50
N VAL A 301 13.07 -3.51 -9.66
CA VAL A 301 13.54 -4.90 -9.47
C VAL A 301 13.41 -5.71 -10.74
N ARG A 302 12.31 -5.56 -11.48
CA ARG A 302 12.13 -6.21 -12.80
C ARG A 302 13.18 -5.75 -13.80
N GLU A 303 13.45 -4.46 -13.90
CA GLU A 303 14.50 -3.92 -14.77
C GLU A 303 15.91 -4.41 -14.38
N LEU A 304 16.20 -4.56 -13.08
CA LEU A 304 17.45 -5.16 -12.60
C LEU A 304 17.56 -6.63 -13.00
N LYS A 305 16.46 -7.39 -12.86
CA LYS A 305 16.39 -8.80 -13.26
C LYS A 305 16.60 -8.97 -14.76
N ASP A 306 15.98 -8.10 -15.56
CA ASP A 306 16.15 -8.11 -17.02
C ASP A 306 17.59 -7.76 -17.41
N LYS A 307 18.21 -6.75 -16.77
CA LYS A 307 19.63 -6.43 -16.98
C LYS A 307 20.54 -7.59 -16.61
N GLU A 308 20.30 -8.27 -15.49
CA GLU A 308 21.07 -9.43 -15.08
C GLU A 308 20.88 -10.61 -16.05
N LYS A 309 19.65 -10.84 -16.52
CA LYS A 309 19.37 -11.86 -17.54
C LYS A 309 20.06 -11.53 -18.87
N LEU A 310 20.07 -10.26 -19.29
CA LEU A 310 20.80 -9.83 -20.48
C LEU A 310 22.31 -10.05 -20.29
N ARG A 311 22.88 -9.72 -19.12
CA ARG A 311 24.29 -10.01 -18.80
C ARG A 311 24.61 -11.50 -18.90
N GLN A 312 23.75 -12.37 -18.34
CA GLN A 312 23.92 -13.81 -18.37
C GLN A 312 23.73 -14.41 -19.77
N THR A 313 22.69 -13.97 -20.49
CA THR A 313 22.34 -14.49 -21.83
C THR A 313 23.36 -14.07 -22.86
N PHE A 314 23.79 -12.81 -22.81
CA PHE A 314 24.75 -12.34 -23.78
C PHE A 314 26.14 -12.87 -23.52
N GLY A 315 26.58 -13.19 -22.29
CA GLY A 315 27.96 -13.69 -22.03
C GLY A 315 29.10 -12.77 -22.51
N LEU A 316 28.74 -11.67 -23.18
CA LEU A 316 29.56 -10.79 -24.00
C LEU A 316 29.73 -9.49 -23.21
N HIS A 317 30.30 -9.60 -22.02
CA HIS A 317 31.16 -8.55 -21.47
C HIS A 317 32.24 -9.26 -20.69
N VAL A 318 33.20 -9.80 -21.44
CA VAL A 318 34.52 -9.92 -20.86
C VAL A 318 35.01 -8.50 -20.65
N GLY A 319 35.25 -8.18 -19.39
CA GLY A 319 35.27 -6.80 -18.95
C GLY A 319 34.97 -6.66 -17.47
N ARG A 320 34.22 -7.57 -16.82
CA ARG A 320 34.00 -7.47 -15.37
C ARG A 320 35.27 -7.75 -14.59
N ARG A 321 35.95 -8.87 -14.84
CA ARG A 321 37.26 -9.16 -14.21
C ARG A 321 38.32 -8.15 -14.66
N ALA A 322 38.26 -7.70 -15.91
CA ALA A 322 39.12 -6.62 -16.43
C ALA A 322 38.92 -5.31 -15.68
N ALA A 323 37.69 -4.81 -15.63
CA ALA A 323 37.31 -3.59 -14.95
C ALA A 323 37.51 -3.71 -13.44
N GLU A 324 37.22 -4.84 -12.81
CA GLU A 324 37.50 -5.06 -11.38
C GLU A 324 39.00 -5.04 -11.10
N ARG A 325 39.86 -5.67 -11.93
CA ARG A 325 41.32 -5.61 -11.79
C ARG A 325 41.90 -4.22 -12.06
N ILE A 326 41.34 -3.49 -13.02
CA ILE A 326 41.75 -2.12 -13.37
C ILE A 326 41.28 -1.12 -12.30
N LEU A 327 40.03 -1.20 -11.84
CA LEU A 327 39.45 -0.33 -10.81
C LEU A 327 40.03 -0.60 -9.41
N ALA A 328 40.35 -1.87 -9.08
CA ALA A 328 40.96 -2.21 -7.80
C ALA A 328 42.41 -1.70 -7.66
N ARG A 329 43.05 -1.30 -8.75
CA ARG A 329 44.43 -0.82 -8.76
C ARG A 329 44.57 0.71 -8.86
N ASP A 330 43.46 1.46 -8.85
CA ASP A 330 43.39 2.93 -9.00
C ASP A 330 44.61 3.56 -9.70
N PRO A 331 44.89 3.23 -10.98
CA PRO A 331 45.73 4.08 -11.78
C PRO A 331 44.81 5.26 -12.10
N GLY A 332 44.96 6.40 -11.40
CA GLY A 332 44.22 7.60 -11.75
C GLY A 332 44.19 7.77 -13.29
N LEU A 333 43.07 8.25 -13.84
CA LEU A 333 42.58 8.24 -15.26
C LEU A 333 43.57 8.50 -16.43
N SER A 334 44.87 8.54 -16.21
CA SER A 334 45.97 8.44 -17.16
C SER A 334 46.10 7.03 -17.74
N GLY A 335 46.40 6.95 -19.05
CA GLY A 335 46.84 5.71 -19.68
C GLY A 335 48.24 5.30 -19.19
N VAL A 336 48.52 4.00 -19.23
CA VAL A 336 49.83 3.40 -18.93
C VAL A 336 50.29 2.64 -20.17
N GLU A 337 51.57 2.77 -20.52
CA GLU A 337 52.22 1.90 -21.52
C GLU A 337 52.73 0.64 -20.81
N GLU A 338 52.24 -0.53 -21.21
CA GLU A 338 52.65 -1.82 -20.67
C GLU A 338 53.01 -2.79 -21.80
N GLU A 339 54.01 -3.63 -21.58
CA GLU A 339 54.29 -4.77 -22.45
C GLU A 339 53.29 -5.89 -22.15
N ILE A 340 52.55 -6.31 -23.17
CA ILE A 340 51.50 -7.34 -23.05
C ILE A 340 51.57 -8.32 -24.22
N THR A 341 51.00 -9.51 -24.04
CA THR A 341 50.77 -10.45 -25.15
C THR A 341 49.30 -10.45 -25.54
N VAL A 342 49.03 -10.28 -26.83
CA VAL A 342 47.69 -10.31 -27.41
C VAL A 342 47.52 -11.60 -28.22
N MET A 343 46.46 -12.35 -27.93
CA MET A 343 46.07 -13.55 -28.64
C MET A 343 44.76 -13.29 -29.41
N PHE A 344 44.76 -13.61 -30.70
CA PHE A 344 43.55 -13.64 -31.51
C PHE A 344 43.17 -15.10 -31.77
N VAL A 345 41.91 -15.43 -31.51
CA VAL A 345 41.34 -16.75 -31.76
C VAL A 345 40.18 -16.57 -32.72
N ASP A 346 40.09 -17.43 -33.73
CA ASP A 346 39.00 -17.43 -34.71
C ASP A 346 38.66 -18.86 -35.14
N MET A 347 37.38 -19.10 -35.42
CA MET A 347 36.89 -20.40 -35.88
C MET A 347 37.07 -20.56 -37.38
N ARG A 348 37.86 -21.55 -37.79
CA ARG A 348 38.13 -21.82 -39.20
C ARG A 348 36.85 -22.11 -39.99
N SER A 349 36.66 -21.40 -41.10
CA SER A 349 35.52 -21.57 -42.04
C SER A 349 34.14 -21.36 -41.41
N TRP A 350 34.05 -20.59 -40.32
CA TRP A 350 32.79 -20.38 -39.61
C TRP A 350 31.73 -19.67 -40.45
N THR A 351 32.11 -18.66 -41.24
CA THR A 351 31.16 -17.88 -42.06
C THR A 351 30.30 -18.76 -42.98
N ALA A 352 30.91 -19.75 -43.64
CA ALA A 352 30.20 -20.67 -44.53
C ALA A 352 29.25 -21.60 -43.75
N ARG A 353 29.71 -22.08 -42.58
CA ARG A 353 28.94 -22.98 -41.70
C ARG A 353 27.75 -22.27 -41.05
N ALA A 354 27.94 -21.03 -40.59
CA ALA A 354 26.89 -20.21 -40.01
C ALA A 354 25.80 -19.86 -41.03
N SER A 355 26.19 -19.62 -42.29
CA SER A 355 25.23 -19.31 -43.37
C SER A 355 24.33 -20.49 -43.75
N ALA A 356 24.75 -21.73 -43.46
CA ALA A 356 24.03 -22.95 -43.79
C ALA A 356 23.25 -23.56 -42.62
N SER A 357 23.32 -22.96 -41.42
CA SER A 357 22.76 -23.52 -40.18
C SER A 357 21.62 -22.66 -39.62
N PRO A 358 20.62 -23.24 -38.93
CA PRO A 358 19.60 -22.48 -38.22
C PRO A 358 20.20 -21.57 -37.14
N PRO A 359 19.66 -20.36 -36.90
CA PRO A 359 20.22 -19.41 -35.93
C PRO A 359 20.40 -19.98 -34.51
N ALA A 360 19.49 -20.84 -34.05
CA ALA A 360 19.56 -21.44 -32.72
C ALA A 360 20.80 -22.36 -32.57
N GLU A 361 21.10 -23.13 -33.61
CA GLU A 361 22.24 -24.06 -33.64
C GLU A 361 23.58 -23.30 -33.74
N VAL A 362 23.60 -22.22 -34.54
CA VAL A 362 24.76 -21.30 -34.63
C VAL A 362 25.11 -20.73 -33.25
N VAL A 363 24.09 -20.25 -32.52
CA VAL A 363 24.27 -19.68 -31.17
C VAL A 363 24.73 -20.74 -30.17
N GLU A 364 24.20 -21.95 -30.23
CA GLU A 364 24.59 -23.05 -29.33
C GLU A 364 26.07 -23.42 -29.50
N ILE A 365 26.53 -23.58 -30.74
CA ILE A 365 27.94 -23.89 -31.04
C ILE A 365 28.86 -22.75 -30.60
N MET A 366 28.47 -21.49 -30.85
CA MET A 366 29.26 -20.33 -30.41
C MET A 366 29.37 -20.25 -28.90
N ASN A 367 28.27 -20.45 -28.19
CA ASN A 367 28.27 -20.44 -26.73
C ASN A 367 29.19 -21.52 -26.16
N GLU A 368 29.20 -22.71 -26.76
CA GLU A 368 30.08 -23.79 -26.30
C GLU A 368 31.56 -23.51 -26.62
N PHE A 369 31.86 -23.03 -27.82
CA PHE A 369 33.21 -22.60 -28.17
C PHE A 369 33.74 -21.54 -27.20
N PHE A 370 32.98 -20.47 -26.96
CA PHE A 370 33.39 -19.42 -26.04
C PHE A 370 33.48 -19.93 -24.60
N ARG A 371 32.60 -20.80 -24.14
CA ARG A 371 32.68 -21.38 -22.79
C ARG A 371 34.01 -22.09 -22.57
N VAL A 372 34.42 -22.94 -23.51
CA VAL A 372 35.68 -23.69 -23.41
C VAL A 372 36.88 -22.76 -23.52
N SER A 373 36.89 -21.86 -24.51
CA SER A 373 38.03 -20.99 -24.75
C SER A 373 38.23 -19.92 -23.66
N VAL A 374 37.15 -19.33 -23.13
CA VAL A 374 37.22 -18.36 -22.03
C VAL A 374 37.74 -19.02 -20.76
N ARG A 375 37.32 -20.27 -20.48
CA ARG A 375 37.84 -21.04 -19.35
C ARG A 375 39.36 -21.25 -19.47
N ALA A 376 39.84 -21.69 -20.62
CA ALA A 376 41.28 -21.86 -20.86
C ALA A 376 42.05 -20.55 -20.67
N VAL A 377 41.57 -19.45 -21.24
CA VAL A 377 42.22 -18.13 -21.13
C VAL A 377 42.21 -17.60 -19.70
N GLU A 378 41.05 -17.51 -19.06
CA GLU A 378 40.90 -16.77 -17.80
C GLU A 378 41.15 -17.61 -16.55
N GLU A 379 40.68 -18.85 -16.53
CA GLU A 379 40.71 -19.71 -15.34
C GLU A 379 42.03 -20.49 -15.25
N GLU A 380 42.54 -20.96 -16.40
CA GLU A 380 43.70 -21.86 -16.44
C GLU A 380 45.01 -21.10 -16.69
N HIS A 381 45.00 -20.03 -17.49
CA HIS A 381 46.21 -19.33 -17.96
C HIS A 381 46.29 -17.84 -17.63
N ARG A 382 45.49 -17.35 -16.67
CA ARG A 382 45.55 -15.98 -16.13
C ARG A 382 45.41 -14.86 -17.18
N GLY A 383 45.01 -15.18 -18.41
CA GLY A 383 44.69 -14.23 -19.44
C GLY A 383 43.34 -13.57 -19.21
N MET A 384 42.98 -12.68 -20.12
CA MET A 384 41.75 -11.94 -20.05
C MET A 384 41.21 -11.74 -21.44
N VAL A 385 39.98 -12.20 -21.71
CA VAL A 385 39.35 -11.87 -22.98
C VAL A 385 39.02 -10.36 -22.96
N ASN A 386 39.47 -9.63 -23.97
CA ASN A 386 39.27 -8.18 -24.08
C ASN A 386 37.98 -7.87 -24.84
N LYS A 387 37.79 -8.53 -25.98
CA LYS A 387 36.59 -8.36 -26.82
C LYS A 387 36.33 -9.59 -27.67
N TYR A 388 35.06 -9.83 -27.97
CA TYR A 388 34.64 -10.81 -28.97
C TYR A 388 34.61 -10.16 -30.36
N LEU A 389 34.93 -10.93 -31.38
CA LEU A 389 35.10 -10.50 -32.77
C LEU A 389 34.31 -11.45 -33.68
N GLY A 390 32.99 -11.45 -33.56
CA GLY A 390 32.14 -12.34 -34.34
C GLY A 390 32.35 -13.81 -33.97
N ASP A 391 33.07 -14.53 -34.81
CA ASP A 391 33.44 -15.95 -34.72
C ASP A 391 34.71 -16.23 -33.92
N GLY A 392 35.33 -15.16 -33.43
CA GLY A 392 36.53 -15.20 -32.62
C GLY A 392 36.49 -14.30 -31.40
N PHE A 393 37.63 -14.19 -30.72
CA PHE A 393 37.85 -13.21 -29.67
C PHE A 393 39.32 -12.80 -29.58
N MET A 394 39.55 -11.66 -28.95
CA MET A 394 40.87 -11.14 -28.59
C MET A 394 41.07 -11.34 -27.09
N ALA A 395 42.14 -11.99 -26.70
CA ALA A 395 42.60 -12.09 -25.32
C ALA A 395 43.91 -11.33 -25.11
N ILE A 396 44.10 -10.82 -23.90
CA ILE A 396 45.33 -10.16 -23.48
C ILE A 396 45.88 -10.84 -22.23
N PHE A 397 47.20 -10.93 -22.17
CA PHE A 397 47.96 -11.54 -21.07
C PHE A 397 48.99 -10.51 -20.58
N GLY A 398 49.21 -10.46 -19.26
CA GLY A 398 50.19 -9.56 -18.63
C GLY A 398 49.69 -8.14 -18.32
N ALA A 399 48.47 -7.78 -18.73
CA ALA A 399 47.90 -6.46 -18.42
C ALA A 399 47.76 -6.26 -16.89
N GLY A 400 48.44 -5.23 -16.37
CA GLY A 400 48.56 -4.95 -14.93
C GLY A 400 49.41 -5.95 -14.12
N ASP A 401 50.15 -6.87 -14.75
CA ASP A 401 51.00 -7.86 -14.06
C ASP A 401 52.38 -7.93 -14.75
N SER A 402 53.24 -6.96 -14.40
CA SER A 402 54.55 -6.71 -15.02
C SER A 402 55.60 -7.80 -14.77
N ASP A 403 55.32 -8.79 -13.91
CA ASP A 403 56.24 -9.87 -13.55
C ASP A 403 55.75 -11.25 -14.06
N SER A 404 54.75 -11.25 -14.95
CA SER A 404 54.16 -12.47 -15.51
C SER A 404 54.88 -12.91 -16.79
N ASN A 405 55.07 -14.22 -16.97
CA ASN A 405 55.53 -14.79 -18.24
C ASN A 405 54.36 -14.86 -19.24
N HIS A 406 53.78 -13.69 -19.55
CA HIS A 406 52.53 -13.55 -20.30
C HIS A 406 52.57 -14.18 -21.69
N ALA A 407 53.74 -14.22 -22.34
CA ALA A 407 53.92 -14.89 -23.62
C ALA A 407 53.77 -16.42 -23.51
N ARG A 408 54.31 -17.04 -22.44
CA ARG A 408 54.17 -18.49 -22.20
C ARG A 408 52.75 -18.87 -21.84
N GLU A 409 52.06 -18.06 -21.05
CA GLU A 409 50.66 -18.29 -20.70
C GLU A 409 49.76 -18.21 -21.94
N ALA A 410 49.97 -17.22 -22.81
CA ALA A 410 49.23 -17.11 -24.06
C ALA A 410 49.42 -18.33 -24.97
N VAL A 411 50.66 -18.83 -25.10
CA VAL A 411 50.94 -20.04 -25.90
C VAL A 411 50.36 -21.29 -25.25
N SER A 412 50.37 -21.39 -23.92
CA SER A 412 49.79 -22.53 -23.21
C SER A 412 48.27 -22.55 -23.34
N ALA A 413 47.61 -21.38 -23.27
CA ALA A 413 46.17 -21.25 -23.44
C ALA A 413 45.68 -21.56 -24.87
N GLY A 414 46.54 -21.34 -25.87
CA GLY A 414 46.23 -21.62 -27.28
C GLY A 414 46.44 -23.07 -27.71
N ARG A 415 47.03 -23.92 -26.85
CA ARG A 415 47.20 -25.36 -27.10
C ARG A 415 45.97 -26.13 -26.65
#